data_AF-A0A0C5XWX6-F1
#
_entry.id   AF-A0A0C5XWX6-F1
#
_cell.length_a   1.000
_cell.length_b   1.000
_cell.length_c   1.000
_cell.angle_alpha   90.00
_cell.angle_beta   90.00
_cell.angle_gamma   90.00
#
_symmetry.space_group_name_H-M   'P 1'
#
loop_
_entity.id
_entity.type
_entity.pdbx_description
1 polymer ?
#
loop_
_entity_poly.entity_id
_entity_poly.type
_entity_poly.pdbx_seq_one_letter_code
_entity_poly.pdbx_strand_id
1 'polypeptide(L)'
;MTIIPIDLPALRAQVRAMDYVRGTAAEMEQWREANAEACANLAIEGMDLTIEEHAMLAMFMEEGVPPSLVPQIILSLYGKGSTSTAPAPAPASARP
;
A
#
# COMPACT_ATOMS: atom_id res chain seq x y z
N MET A 1 10.32 15.30 -3.25
CA MET A 1 9.46 14.11 -3.39
C MET A 1 8.46 14.42 -4.50
N THR A 2 8.54 13.74 -5.64
CA THR A 2 7.55 13.98 -6.71
C THR A 2 6.24 13.36 -6.25
N ILE A 3 5.24 14.20 -5.96
CA ILE A 3 3.89 13.74 -5.63
C ILE A 3 3.30 13.15 -6.90
N ILE A 4 3.14 11.83 -6.95
CA ILE A 4 2.43 11.18 -8.04
C ILE A 4 0.94 11.36 -7.76
N PRO A 5 0.17 12.00 -8.65
CA PRO A 5 -1.26 12.16 -8.43
C PRO A 5 -1.95 10.79 -8.41
N ILE A 6 -2.77 10.57 -7.38
CA ILE A 6 -3.53 9.33 -7.21
C ILE A 6 -4.85 9.44 -7.97
N ASP A 7 -4.99 8.70 -9.08
CA ASP A 7 -6.27 8.57 -9.80
C ASP A 7 -7.16 7.54 -9.07
N LEU A 8 -7.90 8.03 -8.06
CA LEU A 8 -8.80 7.20 -7.25
C LEU A 8 -9.89 6.51 -8.08
N PRO A 9 -10.58 7.15 -9.05
CA PRO A 9 -11.53 6.46 -9.92
C PRO A 9 -10.91 5.30 -10.71
N ALA A 10 -9.75 5.49 -11.33
CA ALA A 10 -9.08 4.44 -12.09
C ALA A 10 -8.63 3.29 -11.18
N LEU A 11 -8.10 3.62 -10.00
CA LEU A 11 -7.71 2.65 -8.99
C LEU A 11 -8.91 1.82 -8.53
N ARG A 12 -10.04 2.46 -8.19
CA ARG A 12 -11.27 1.76 -7.77
C ARG A 12 -11.81 0.84 -8.86
N ALA A 13 -11.78 1.28 -10.12
CA ALA A 13 -12.19 0.44 -11.25
C ALA A 13 -11.29 -0.80 -11.39
N GLN A 14 -9.98 -0.66 -11.22
CA GLN A 14 -9.06 -1.79 -11.25
C GLN A 14 -9.29 -2.76 -10.09
N VAL A 15 -9.42 -2.25 -8.85
CA VAL A 15 -9.72 -3.07 -7.68
C VAL A 15 -10.98 -3.90 -7.92
N ARG A 16 -12.04 -3.31 -8.47
CA ARG A 16 -13.28 -4.04 -8.79
C ARG A 16 -13.13 -5.10 -9.88
N ALA A 17 -12.15 -4.95 -10.77
CA ALA A 17 -11.87 -5.91 -11.83
C ALA A 17 -10.97 -7.08 -11.36
N MET A 18 -10.34 -6.97 -10.19
CA MET A 18 -9.49 -8.03 -9.64
C MET A 18 -10.34 -9.13 -9.01
N ASP A 19 -9.87 -10.37 -9.15
CA ASP A 19 -10.47 -11.54 -8.50
C ASP A 19 -9.77 -11.80 -7.16
N TYR A 20 -10.42 -11.40 -6.07
CA TYR A 20 -9.96 -11.65 -4.70
C TYR A 20 -11.16 -11.77 -3.76
N VAL A 21 -10.93 -12.42 -2.62
CA VAL A 21 -11.94 -12.54 -1.57
C VAL A 21 -11.97 -11.24 -0.77
N ARG A 22 -13.12 -10.55 -0.81
CA ARG A 22 -13.35 -9.35 -0.02
C ARG A 22 -13.49 -9.70 1.46
N GLY A 23 -12.99 -8.82 2.32
CA GLY A 23 -13.11 -8.97 3.76
C GLY A 23 -14.57 -9.00 4.22
N THR A 24 -14.83 -9.80 5.24
CA THR A 24 -16.09 -9.77 5.98
C THR A 24 -16.21 -8.51 6.83
N ALA A 25 -17.42 -8.18 7.30
CA ALA A 25 -17.62 -7.02 8.18
C ALA A 25 -16.75 -7.06 9.44
N ALA A 26 -16.54 -8.25 10.02
CA ALA A 26 -15.70 -8.41 11.21
C ALA A 26 -14.21 -8.22 10.92
N GLU A 27 -13.72 -8.70 9.76
CA GLU A 27 -12.34 -8.47 9.33
C GLU A 27 -12.11 -6.99 9.00
N MET A 28 -13.04 -6.35 8.32
CA MET A 28 -12.95 -4.93 8.00
C MET A 28 -12.93 -4.06 9.27
N GLU A 29 -13.65 -4.42 10.33
CA GLU A 29 -13.55 -3.71 11.61
C GLU A 29 -12.14 -3.77 12.19
N GLN A 30 -11.58 -4.99 12.26
CA GLN A 30 -10.21 -5.21 12.75
C GLN A 30 -9.17 -4.46 11.90
N TRP A 31 -9.36 -4.44 10.58
CA TRP A 31 -8.46 -3.71 9.68
C TRP A 31 -8.58 -2.19 9.84
N ARG A 32 -9.77 -1.65 10.16
CA ARG A 32 -9.93 -0.21 10.41
C ARG A 32 -9.16 0.22 11.65
N GLU A 33 -9.27 -0.58 12.72
CA GLU A 33 -8.53 -0.35 13.97
C GLU A 33 -7.01 -0.40 13.72
N ALA A 34 -6.52 -1.46 13.09
CA ALA A 34 -5.10 -1.61 12.77
C ALA A 34 -4.58 -0.50 11.84
N ASN A 35 -5.38 -0.06 10.87
CA ASN A 35 -5.02 1.05 9.99
C ASN A 35 -4.93 2.38 10.76
N ALA A 36 -5.85 2.65 11.69
CA ALA A 36 -5.82 3.85 12.52
C ALA A 36 -4.58 3.87 13.42
N GLU A 37 -4.23 2.74 14.03
CA GLU A 37 -3.00 2.60 14.84
C GLU A 37 -1.75 2.80 13.98
N ALA A 38 -1.68 2.18 12.80
CA ALA A 38 -0.57 2.36 11.88
C ALA A 38 -0.41 3.82 11.42
N CYS A 39 -1.52 4.51 11.11
CA CYS A 39 -1.49 5.93 10.76
C CYS A 39 -0.98 6.79 11.92
N ALA A 40 -1.42 6.51 13.15
CA ALA A 40 -0.94 7.22 14.33
C ALA A 40 0.57 7.02 14.57
N ASN A 41 1.06 5.79 14.37
CA ASN A 41 2.49 5.49 14.47
C ASN A 41 3.30 6.24 13.41
N LEU A 42 2.82 6.29 12.16
CA LEU A 42 3.48 7.05 11.10
C LEU A 42 3.53 8.56 11.40
N ALA A 43 2.45 9.12 11.94
CA ALA A 43 2.40 10.53 12.34
C ALA A 43 3.45 10.85 13.43
N ILE A 44 3.61 9.95 14.42
CA ILE A 44 4.64 10.08 15.47
C ILE A 44 6.05 10.09 14.87
N GLU A 45 6.30 9.27 13.84
CA GLU A 45 7.59 9.20 13.13
C GLU A 45 7.80 10.35 12.12
N GLY A 46 6.88 11.32 12.05
CA GLY A 46 6.95 12.44 11.10
C GLY A 46 6.70 12.00 9.64
N MET A 47 6.05 10.86 9.44
CA MET A 47 5.67 10.28 8.15
C MET A 47 4.15 10.32 7.94
N ASP A 48 3.53 11.42 8.35
CA ASP A 48 2.10 11.64 8.13
C ASP A 48 1.73 11.45 6.67
N LEU A 49 0.60 10.77 6.45
CA LEU A 49 0.05 10.56 5.13
C LEU A 49 -0.61 11.84 4.64
N THR A 50 -0.50 12.07 3.34
CA THR A 50 -1.24 13.11 2.64
C THR A 50 -2.74 12.81 2.59
N ILE A 51 -3.55 13.83 2.29
CA ILE A 51 -5.01 13.68 2.15
C ILE A 51 -5.34 12.65 1.07
N GLU A 52 -4.58 12.64 -0.02
CA GLU A 52 -4.73 11.71 -1.14
C GLU A 52 -4.39 10.27 -0.72
N GLU A 53 -3.35 10.06 0.08
CA GLU A 53 -2.98 8.73 0.60
C GLU A 53 -4.04 8.19 1.58
N HIS A 54 -4.58 9.04 2.45
CA HIS A 54 -5.71 8.68 3.31
C HIS A 54 -6.94 8.28 2.48
N ALA A 55 -7.27 9.03 1.44
CA ALA A 55 -8.39 8.72 0.55
C ALA A 55 -8.18 7.39 -0.20
N MET A 56 -6.93 7.08 -0.59
CA MET A 56 -6.58 5.80 -1.20
C MET A 56 -6.79 4.62 -0.23
N LEU A 57 -6.29 4.72 1.01
CA LEU A 57 -6.45 3.69 2.02
C LEU A 57 -7.93 3.49 2.40
N ALA A 58 -8.69 4.58 2.55
CA ALA A 58 -10.12 4.52 2.80
C ALA A 58 -10.87 3.79 1.67
N MET A 59 -10.51 4.05 0.41
CA MET A 59 -11.11 3.37 -0.73
C MET A 59 -10.81 1.87 -0.74
N PHE A 60 -9.57 1.45 -0.44
CA PHE A 60 -9.24 0.02 -0.31
C PHE A 60 -10.07 -0.66 0.77
N MET A 61 -10.29 0.04 1.89
CA MET A 61 -11.13 -0.44 2.99
C MET A 61 -12.62 -0.55 2.61
N GLU A 62 -13.17 0.44 1.90
CA GLU A 62 -14.54 0.41 1.37
C GLU A 62 -14.77 -0.76 0.40
N GLU A 63 -13.77 -1.06 -0.42
CA GLU A 63 -13.80 -2.19 -1.36
C GLU A 63 -13.47 -3.53 -0.69
N GLY A 64 -13.23 -3.55 0.63
CA GLY A 64 -12.93 -4.76 1.40
C GLY A 64 -11.66 -5.45 0.91
N VAL A 65 -10.67 -4.68 0.43
CA VAL A 65 -9.38 -5.21 -0.02
C VAL A 65 -8.58 -5.70 1.19
N PRO A 66 -8.14 -6.97 1.22
CA PRO A 66 -7.25 -7.46 2.25
C PRO A 66 -5.99 -6.59 2.37
N PRO A 67 -5.56 -6.20 3.58
CA PRO A 67 -4.36 -5.37 3.77
C PRO A 67 -3.09 -5.97 3.13
N SER A 68 -3.01 -7.30 3.03
CA SER A 68 -1.90 -8.00 2.38
C SER A 68 -1.83 -7.80 0.86
N LEU A 69 -2.93 -7.41 0.20
CA LEU A 69 -2.99 -7.15 -1.24
C LEU A 69 -2.70 -5.69 -1.59
N VAL A 70 -2.93 -4.76 -0.66
CA VAL A 70 -2.76 -3.31 -0.89
C VAL A 70 -1.36 -2.96 -1.42
N PRO A 71 -0.23 -3.42 -0.83
CA PRO A 71 1.11 -3.11 -1.35
C PRO A 71 1.33 -3.59 -2.78
N GLN A 72 0.80 -4.76 -3.15
CA GLN A 72 0.96 -5.31 -4.49
C GLN A 72 0.18 -4.48 -5.53
N ILE A 73 -1.02 -4.01 -5.18
CA ILE A 73 -1.83 -3.14 -6.04
C ILE A 73 -1.11 -1.81 -6.26
N ILE A 74 -0.60 -1.19 -5.18
CA ILE A 74 0.16 0.06 -5.24
C ILE A 74 1.42 -0.12 -6.09
N LEU A 75 2.19 -1.20 -5.90
CA LEU A 75 3.40 -1.49 -6.69
C LEU A 75 3.07 -1.74 -8.17
N SER A 76 1.96 -2.40 -8.48
CA SER A 76 1.55 -2.63 -9.88
C SER A 76 1.22 -1.33 -10.61
N LEU A 77 0.63 -0.36 -9.90
CA LEU A 77 0.21 0.92 -10.46
C LEU A 77 1.34 1.95 -10.53
N TYR A 78 2.08 2.10 -9.43
CA TYR A 78 3.08 3.17 -9.26
C TYR A 78 4.52 2.66 -9.34
N GLY A 79 4.73 1.35 -9.24
CA GLY A 79 6.07 0.73 -9.27
C GLY A 79 6.70 0.61 -10.67
N LYS A 80 5.97 0.99 -11.74
CA LYS A 80 6.51 1.10 -13.12
C LYS A 80 7.41 2.35 -13.22
N GLY A 81 8.56 2.26 -12.58
CA GLY A 81 9.54 3.33 -12.38
C GLY A 81 10.57 2.96 -11.32
N SER A 82 10.25 2.05 -10.40
CA SER A 82 11.22 1.43 -9.51
C SER A 82 11.87 0.25 -10.23
N THR A 83 12.94 0.53 -10.98
CA THR A 83 13.98 -0.48 -11.14
C THR A 83 14.49 -0.78 -9.73
N SER A 84 13.94 -1.83 -9.10
CA SER A 84 14.60 -2.47 -7.98
C SER A 84 15.87 -3.10 -8.54
N THR A 85 16.91 -2.29 -8.66
CA THR A 85 18.27 -2.82 -8.55
C THR A 85 18.37 -3.26 -7.11
N ALA A 86 17.95 -4.50 -6.84
CA ALA A 86 18.47 -5.21 -5.69
C ALA A 86 20.00 -5.05 -5.77
N PRO A 87 20.69 -4.58 -4.71
CA PRO A 87 22.14 -4.57 -4.73
C PRO A 87 22.58 -6.00 -5.01
N ALA A 88 23.37 -6.19 -6.06
CA ALA A 88 23.97 -7.49 -6.35
C ALA A 88 24.60 -8.02 -5.05
N PRO A 89 24.45 -9.32 -4.73
CA PRO A 89 25.10 -9.89 -3.56
C PRO A 89 26.58 -9.54 -3.64
N ALA A 90 27.08 -8.81 -2.64
CA ALA A 90 28.49 -8.48 -2.56
C ALA A 90 29.30 -9.77 -2.71
N PRO A 91 30.34 -9.82 -3.56
CA PRO A 91 31.18 -11.01 -3.64
C PRO A 91 31.74 -11.24 -2.24
N ALA A 92 31.51 -12.45 -1.73
CA ALA A 92 32.06 -12.89 -0.46
C ALA A 92 33.56 -12.61 -0.48
N SER A 93 33.99 -11.60 0.28
CA SER A 93 35.41 -11.39 0.51
C SER A 93 35.91 -12.62 1.26
N ALA A 94 36.61 -13.48 0.54
CA ALA A 94 37.48 -14.48 1.12
C ALA A 94 38.44 -13.73 2.05
N ARG A 95 38.24 -13.90 3.37
CA ARG A 95 39.24 -13.46 4.35
C ARG A 95 40.34 -14.52 4.39
N PRO A 96 41.62 -14.11 4.40
CA PRO A 96 42.77 -15.01 4.49
C PRO A 96 42.84 -15.73 5.84
#